data_AF-A0A563EHM0-F1
#
_entry.id   AF-A0A563EHM0-F1
#
_cell.length_a   1.000
_cell.length_b   1.000
_cell.length_c   1.000
_cell.angle_alpha   90.00
_cell.angle_beta   90.00
_cell.angle_gamma   90.00
#
_symmetry.space_group_name_H-M   'P 1'
#
loop_
_entity.id
_entity.type
_entity.pdbx_description
1 polymer ?
#
loop_
_entity_poly.entity_id
_entity_poly.type
_entity_poly.pdbx_seq_one_letter_code
_entity_poly.pdbx_strand_id
1 'polypeptide(L)'
;MATTEEIERRVEDADSARSARRSAAAKQVGELALRRTAIAEQLADIERDLGDVLAESSDVMEIEELAEFTDLPVADLTRWRDTRKTNHTKKKLRAARSVGARDDTSRGQSTPRPPTSGRAPGPPAVPRVEVVTAPERVAADVS
;
A
#
# COMPACT_ATOMS: atom_id res chain seq x y z
N MET A 1 40.29 -31.21 -8.13
CA MET A 1 39.21 -30.98 -7.13
C MET A 1 39.36 -29.57 -6.61
N ALA A 2 38.26 -28.85 -6.38
CA ALA A 2 38.30 -27.55 -5.73
C ALA A 2 38.60 -27.75 -4.23
N THR A 3 39.46 -26.91 -3.65
CA THR A 3 39.69 -26.91 -2.20
C THR A 3 38.47 -26.31 -1.51
N THR A 4 38.31 -26.60 -0.22
CA THR A 4 37.19 -26.09 0.57
C THR A 4 37.16 -24.56 0.57
N GLU A 5 38.31 -23.88 0.64
CA GLU A 5 38.38 -22.41 0.61
C GLU A 5 37.89 -21.83 -0.72
N GLU A 6 38.12 -22.53 -1.83
CA GLU A 6 37.64 -22.11 -3.16
C GLU A 6 36.11 -22.28 -3.28
N ILE A 7 35.54 -23.30 -2.63
CA ILE A 7 34.08 -23.49 -2.58
C ILE A 7 33.42 -22.39 -1.74
N GLU A 8 33.98 -22.10 -0.56
CA GLU A 8 33.50 -21.03 0.32
C GLU A 8 33.53 -19.66 -0.37
N ARG A 9 34.64 -19.33 -1.04
CA ARG A 9 34.77 -18.08 -1.80
C ARG A 9 33.69 -17.95 -2.87
N ARG A 10 33.44 -19.02 -3.65
CA ARG A 10 32.43 -19.00 -4.72
C ARG A 10 31.01 -18.79 -4.20
N VAL A 11 30.69 -19.35 -3.03
CA VAL A 11 29.38 -19.15 -2.40
C VAL A 11 29.22 -17.71 -1.92
N GLU A 12 30.22 -17.17 -1.23
CA GLU A 12 30.21 -15.78 -0.76
C GLU A 12 30.10 -14.78 -1.93
N ASP A 13 30.85 -15.00 -3.01
CA ASP A 13 30.77 -14.17 -4.21
C ASP A 13 29.37 -14.23 -4.87
N ALA A 14 28.77 -15.42 -4.91
CA ALA A 14 27.42 -15.59 -5.45
C ALA A 14 26.34 -14.93 -4.58
N ASP A 15 26.43 -15.08 -3.25
CA ASP A 15 25.46 -14.55 -2.31
C ASP A 15 25.60 -13.03 -2.14
N SER A 16 26.81 -12.48 -2.18
CA SER A 16 27.03 -11.03 -2.21
C SER A 16 26.44 -10.41 -3.47
N ALA A 17 26.68 -10.99 -4.66
CA ALA A 17 26.10 -10.51 -5.91
C ALA A 17 24.57 -10.58 -5.90
N ARG A 18 23.99 -11.67 -5.38
CA ARG A 18 22.54 -11.83 -5.25
C ARG A 18 21.94 -10.82 -4.27
N SER A 19 22.57 -10.63 -3.12
CA SER A 19 22.12 -9.70 -2.08
C SER A 19 22.22 -8.24 -2.55
N ALA A 20 23.28 -7.90 -3.29
CA ALA A 20 23.42 -6.58 -3.93
C ALA A 20 22.25 -6.29 -4.88
N ARG A 21 21.92 -7.24 -5.77
CA ARG A 21 20.78 -7.10 -6.70
C ARG A 21 19.45 -6.95 -5.97
N ARG A 22 19.20 -7.76 -4.94
CA ARG A 22 17.98 -7.65 -4.11
C ARG A 22 17.88 -6.29 -3.43
N SER A 23 18.99 -5.80 -2.87
CA SER A 23 19.02 -4.49 -2.21
C SER A 23 18.76 -3.34 -3.18
N ALA A 24 19.32 -3.40 -4.39
CA ALA A 24 19.09 -2.39 -5.43
C ALA A 24 17.62 -2.37 -5.88
N ALA A 25 17.03 -3.53 -6.13
CA ALA A 25 15.63 -3.64 -6.48
C ALA A 25 14.70 -3.13 -5.37
N ALA A 26 14.97 -3.50 -4.11
CA ALA A 26 14.20 -3.03 -2.97
C ALA A 26 14.26 -1.50 -2.82
N LYS A 27 15.43 -0.89 -3.02
CA LYS A 27 15.59 0.57 -3.01
C LYS A 27 14.76 1.24 -4.10
N GLN A 28 14.86 0.76 -5.34
CA GLN A 28 14.10 1.31 -6.46
C GLN A 28 12.59 1.21 -6.26
N VAL A 29 12.10 0.06 -5.79
CA VAL A 29 10.67 -0.13 -5.48
C VAL A 29 10.24 0.80 -4.35
N GLY A 30 11.04 0.94 -3.29
CA GLY A 30 10.75 1.84 -2.18
C GLY A 30 10.66 3.30 -2.63
N GLU A 31 11.61 3.77 -3.43
CA GLU A 31 11.62 5.13 -3.99
C GLU A 31 10.40 5.39 -4.89
N LEU A 32 10.05 4.44 -5.77
CA LEU A 32 8.86 4.54 -6.61
C LEU A 32 7.57 4.54 -5.80
N ALA A 33 7.49 3.74 -4.74
CA ALA A 33 6.33 3.70 -3.86
C ALA A 33 6.13 5.05 -3.14
N LEU A 34 7.21 5.64 -2.62
CA LEU A 34 7.16 6.98 -2.00
C LEU A 34 6.70 8.04 -3.00
N ARG A 35 7.26 8.04 -4.21
CA ARG A 35 6.85 8.97 -5.27
C ARG A 35 5.38 8.79 -5.64
N ARG A 36 4.90 7.55 -5.75
CA ARG A 36 3.49 7.24 -6.02
C ARG A 36 2.58 7.79 -4.92
N THR A 37 2.95 7.63 -3.65
CA THR A 37 2.18 8.17 -2.53
C THR A 37 2.09 9.69 -2.60
N ALA A 38 3.22 10.38 -2.83
CA ALA A 38 3.22 11.84 -2.95
C ALA A 38 2.35 12.34 -4.12
N ILE A 39 2.40 11.68 -5.28
CA ILE A 39 1.54 12.03 -6.42
C ILE A 39 0.06 11.75 -6.11
N ALA A 40 -0.24 10.65 -5.41
CA ALA A 40 -1.61 10.33 -5.04
C ALA A 40 -2.20 11.35 -4.06
N GLU A 41 -1.40 11.87 -3.12
CA GLU A 41 -1.81 12.96 -2.23
C GLU A 41 -2.09 14.24 -3.01
N GLN A 42 -1.20 14.64 -3.92
CA GLN A 42 -1.42 15.80 -4.79
C GLN A 42 -2.68 15.65 -5.64
N LEU A 43 -2.89 14.46 -6.22
CA LEU A 43 -4.09 14.18 -7.01
C LEU A 43 -5.36 14.26 -6.14
N ALA A 44 -5.31 13.77 -4.90
CA ALA A 44 -6.45 13.85 -4.00
C ALA A 44 -6.81 15.29 -3.61
N ASP A 45 -5.82 16.17 -3.50
CA ASP A 45 -6.07 17.60 -3.27
C ASP A 45 -6.65 18.26 -4.53
N ILE A 46 -6.11 17.98 -5.72
CA ILE A 46 -6.68 18.47 -6.98
C ILE A 46 -8.13 17.99 -7.17
N GLU A 47 -8.42 16.72 -6.91
CA GLU A 47 -9.79 16.18 -7.01
C GLU A 47 -10.75 16.85 -6.02
N ARG A 48 -10.25 17.29 -4.85
CA ARG A 48 -11.04 18.07 -3.88
C ARG A 48 -11.34 19.46 -4.42
N ASP A 49 -10.33 20.17 -4.91
CA ASP A 49 -10.48 21.51 -5.48
C ASP A 49 -11.44 21.50 -6.68
N LEU A 50 -11.32 20.50 -7.56
CA LEU A 50 -12.26 20.26 -8.65
C LEU A 50 -13.69 20.07 -8.12
N GLY A 51 -13.87 19.25 -7.09
CA GLY A 51 -15.19 19.06 -6.46
C GLY A 51 -15.78 20.33 -5.85
N ASP A 52 -14.94 21.21 -5.29
CA ASP A 52 -15.36 22.51 -4.76
C ASP A 52 -15.78 23.48 -5.88
N VAL A 53 -14.97 23.62 -6.94
CA VAL A 53 -15.31 24.45 -8.12
C VAL A 53 -16.56 23.93 -8.81
N LEU A 54 -16.72 22.61 -8.97
CA LEU A 54 -17.92 22.02 -9.56
C LEU A 54 -19.19 22.29 -8.75
N ALA A 55 -19.07 22.40 -7.43
CA ALA A 55 -20.20 22.72 -6.56
C ALA A 55 -20.55 24.21 -6.58
N GLU A 56 -19.57 25.09 -6.77
CA GLU A 56 -19.80 26.54 -6.93
C GLU A 56 -20.40 26.85 -8.30
N SER A 57 -19.95 26.16 -9.35
CA SER A 57 -20.44 26.36 -10.72
C SER A 57 -21.84 25.77 -10.97
N SER A 58 -22.39 24.95 -10.07
CA SER A 58 -23.68 24.27 -10.32
C SER A 58 -24.87 25.22 -10.39
N ASP A 59 -24.73 26.44 -9.85
CA ASP A 59 -25.76 27.48 -9.95
C ASP A 59 -25.74 28.20 -11.30
N VAL A 60 -24.64 28.07 -12.05
CA VAL A 60 -24.40 28.77 -13.32
C VAL A 60 -24.50 27.82 -14.51
N MET A 61 -24.04 26.57 -14.36
CA MET A 61 -23.88 25.63 -15.45
C MET A 61 -24.16 24.20 -14.98
N GLU A 62 -24.92 23.45 -15.78
CA GLU A 62 -25.19 22.04 -15.50
C GLU A 62 -23.96 21.17 -15.78
N ILE A 63 -23.88 19.98 -15.15
CA ILE A 63 -22.75 19.05 -15.33
C ILE A 63 -22.62 18.59 -16.78
N GLU A 64 -23.75 18.38 -17.47
CA GLU A 64 -23.76 17.91 -18.87
C GLU A 64 -23.19 18.97 -19.81
N GLU A 65 -23.55 20.24 -19.58
CA GLU A 65 -23.01 21.38 -20.33
C GLU A 65 -21.51 21.56 -20.07
N LEU A 66 -21.07 21.44 -18.81
CA LEU A 66 -19.64 21.54 -18.47
C LEU A 66 -18.82 20.40 -19.11
N ALA A 67 -19.37 19.19 -19.21
CA ALA A 67 -18.73 18.07 -19.89
C ALA A 67 -18.49 18.37 -21.37
N GLU A 68 -19.46 18.98 -22.05
CA GLU A 68 -19.34 19.38 -23.46
C GLU A 68 -18.26 20.45 -23.66
N PHE A 69 -18.16 21.44 -22.75
CA PHE A 69 -17.15 22.51 -22.88
C PHE A 69 -15.73 22.09 -22.51
N THR A 70 -15.57 21.08 -21.66
CA THR A 70 -14.26 20.67 -21.14
C THR A 70 -13.74 19.37 -21.76
N ASP A 71 -14.53 18.74 -22.63
CA ASP A 71 -14.28 17.42 -23.20
C ASP A 71 -14.03 16.34 -22.12
N LEU A 72 -14.65 16.51 -20.95
CA LEU A 72 -14.51 15.58 -19.83
C LEU A 72 -15.76 14.69 -19.69
N PRO A 73 -15.62 13.40 -19.35
CA PRO A 73 -16.76 12.54 -19.10
C PRO A 73 -17.62 13.05 -17.93
N VAL A 74 -18.94 13.08 -18.14
CA VAL A 74 -19.93 13.39 -17.09
C VAL A 74 -19.73 12.52 -15.85
N ALA A 75 -19.33 11.26 -16.03
CA ALA A 75 -19.05 10.32 -14.94
C ALA A 75 -17.92 10.79 -14.03
N ASP A 76 -16.85 11.35 -14.59
CA ASP A 76 -15.69 11.84 -13.83
C ASP A 76 -16.03 13.13 -13.07
N LEU A 77 -16.72 14.07 -13.74
CA LEU A 77 -17.22 15.29 -13.10
C LEU A 77 -18.19 14.97 -11.94
N THR A 78 -19.09 14.01 -12.15
CA THR A 78 -20.03 13.55 -11.11
C THR A 78 -19.28 12.90 -9.95
N ARG A 79 -18.29 12.04 -10.23
CA ARG A 79 -17.44 11.42 -9.21
C ARG A 79 -16.73 12.48 -8.36
N TRP A 80 -16.08 13.48 -8.97
CA TRP A 80 -15.37 14.53 -8.22
C TRP A 80 -16.33 15.37 -7.38
N ARG A 81 -17.50 15.74 -7.92
CA ARG A 81 -18.54 16.46 -7.16
C ARG A 81 -19.05 15.64 -5.97
N ASP A 82 -19.30 14.35 -6.14
CA ASP A 82 -19.88 13.50 -5.09
C ASP A 82 -18.85 13.08 -4.02
N THR A 83 -17.56 13.04 -4.36
CA THR A 83 -16.47 12.77 -3.40
C THR A 83 -16.39 13.85 -2.31
N ARG A 84 -16.89 15.07 -2.58
CA ARG A 84 -17.06 16.13 -1.57
C ARG A 84 -18.11 15.78 -0.51
N LYS A 85 -19.25 15.18 -0.92
CA LYS A 85 -20.39 14.93 -0.03
C LYS A 85 -20.05 13.99 1.12
N THR A 86 -19.13 13.04 0.91
CA THR A 86 -18.66 12.12 1.95
C THR A 86 -17.72 12.79 2.97
N ASN A 87 -17.03 13.86 2.57
CA ASN A 87 -16.12 14.61 3.45
C ASN A 87 -16.83 15.66 4.32
N HIS A 88 -18.00 16.16 3.90
CA HIS A 88 -18.71 17.24 4.60
C HIS A 88 -19.47 16.78 5.86
N THR A 89 -19.71 15.47 6.05
CA THR A 89 -20.52 14.97 7.18
C THR A 89 -19.80 14.88 8.52
N LYS A 90 -18.48 15.18 8.60
CA LYS A 90 -17.70 15.05 9.86
C LYS A 90 -17.34 16.35 10.58
N LYS A 91 -17.68 17.53 10.05
CA LYS A 91 -17.47 18.81 10.77
C LYS A 91 -18.75 19.26 11.48
N LYS A 92 -19.13 18.55 12.55
CA LYS A 92 -20.08 19.08 13.55
C LYS A 92 -19.62 18.76 14.98
N LEU A 93 -19.20 19.83 15.67
CA LEU A 93 -19.04 20.01 17.12
C LEU A 93 -18.11 19.07 17.90
N ARG A 94 -16.86 19.52 18.10
CA ARG A 94 -16.19 19.42 19.40
C ARG A 94 -15.79 20.81 19.88
N ALA A 95 -16.79 21.57 20.31
CA ALA A 95 -16.62 22.76 21.12
C ALA A 95 -17.76 22.80 22.13
N ALA A 96 -17.61 22.06 23.24
CA ALA A 96 -18.34 22.29 24.47
C ALA A 96 -17.67 21.55 25.65
N ARG A 97 -17.27 22.35 26.64
CA ARG A 97 -17.01 22.01 28.05
C ARG A 97 -15.61 21.49 28.42
N SER A 98 -14.73 22.47 28.64
CA SER A 98 -13.83 22.48 29.79
C SER A 98 -14.60 22.53 31.12
N VAL A 99 -13.88 22.16 32.18
CA VAL A 99 -14.15 22.33 33.63
C VAL A 99 -14.90 21.17 34.31
N GLY A 100 -14.11 20.34 35.01
CA GLY A 100 -14.57 19.35 35.99
C GLY A 100 -13.38 18.77 36.74
N ALA A 101 -12.92 19.50 37.76
CA ALA A 101 -11.87 19.09 38.68
C ALA A 101 -12.24 17.81 39.45
N ARG A 102 -11.25 16.96 39.71
CA ARG A 102 -11.03 16.26 40.99
C ARG A 102 -9.69 15.52 40.94
N ASP A 103 -8.76 16.05 41.72
CA ASP A 103 -7.70 15.27 42.37
C ASP A 103 -8.34 14.11 43.15
N ASP A 104 -7.82 12.89 42.99
CA ASP A 104 -7.57 12.05 44.17
C ASP A 104 -6.49 10.99 43.89
N THR A 105 -5.59 10.94 44.85
CA THR A 105 -4.49 10.01 45.10
C THR A 105 -4.86 8.53 45.04
N SER A 106 -3.97 7.71 44.45
CA SER A 106 -3.48 6.41 44.98
C SER A 106 -2.78 5.61 43.86
N ARG A 107 -1.46 5.45 43.90
CA ARG A 107 -0.75 4.32 44.54
C ARG A 107 -1.11 2.97 43.91
N GLY A 108 -0.22 2.45 43.07
CA GLY A 108 -0.39 1.11 42.50
C GLY A 108 0.70 0.69 41.51
N GLN A 109 1.94 0.65 41.96
CA GLN A 109 3.06 0.01 41.27
C GLN A 109 2.78 -1.49 41.12
N SER A 110 2.78 -2.03 39.89
CA SER A 110 2.97 -3.46 39.61
C SER A 110 3.26 -3.69 38.13
N THR A 111 4.55 -3.75 37.78
CA THR A 111 5.08 -4.72 36.81
C THR A 111 5.60 -5.92 37.62
N PRO A 112 5.93 -7.11 37.06
CA PRO A 112 5.79 -7.59 35.67
C PRO A 112 5.14 -8.99 35.57
N ARG A 113 4.66 -9.39 34.38
CA ARG A 113 4.71 -10.83 33.99
C ARG A 113 4.79 -11.02 32.47
N PRO A 114 5.84 -11.66 31.94
CA PRO A 114 5.90 -12.09 30.56
C PRO A 114 5.03 -13.35 30.34
N PRO A 115 4.35 -13.53 29.20
CA PRO A 115 3.82 -14.82 28.82
C PRO A 115 4.98 -15.78 28.50
N THR A 116 4.99 -16.87 29.25
CA THR A 116 5.82 -18.06 29.11
C THR A 116 5.88 -18.57 27.68
N SER A 117 7.12 -18.78 27.20
CA SER A 117 7.46 -19.69 26.11
C SER A 117 6.90 -21.08 26.38
N GLY A 118 6.07 -21.60 25.47
CA GLY A 118 5.52 -22.93 25.53
C GLY A 118 5.39 -23.56 24.15
N ARG A 119 6.42 -24.34 23.78
CA ARG A 119 6.40 -25.49 22.85
C ARG A 119 6.71 -25.24 21.36
N ALA A 120 7.96 -25.57 21.00
CA ALA A 120 8.34 -26.19 19.73
C ALA A 120 8.38 -27.74 19.91
N PRO A 121 8.70 -28.59 18.91
CA PRO A 121 8.48 -28.56 17.46
C PRO A 121 7.68 -29.80 16.98
N GLY A 122 6.84 -29.67 15.95
CA GLY A 122 6.28 -30.82 15.23
C GLY A 122 7.21 -31.24 14.09
N PRO A 123 7.58 -32.53 13.94
CA PRO A 123 8.41 -33.03 12.85
C PRO A 123 7.73 -32.97 11.45
N PRO A 124 8.51 -33.03 10.36
CA PRO A 124 8.10 -32.58 9.02
C PRO A 124 7.21 -33.57 8.29
N ALA A 125 6.18 -33.06 7.61
CA ALA A 125 5.42 -33.80 6.61
C ALA A 125 5.90 -33.41 5.21
N VAL A 126 6.68 -34.29 4.59
CA VAL A 126 6.77 -34.48 3.13
C VAL A 126 6.77 -36.00 2.89
N PRO A 127 6.33 -36.56 1.74
CA PRO A 127 6.08 -35.89 0.45
C PRO A 127 4.78 -36.35 -0.28
N ARG A 128 4.34 -35.60 -1.30
CA ARG A 128 3.85 -36.26 -2.52
C ARG A 128 4.30 -35.46 -3.75
N VAL A 129 5.22 -36.09 -4.48
CA VAL A 129 5.62 -35.73 -5.83
C VAL A 129 4.43 -36.02 -6.74
N GLU A 130 3.94 -35.03 -7.45
CA GLU A 130 3.12 -35.25 -8.64
C GLU A 130 3.97 -34.84 -9.85
N VAL A 131 4.51 -35.87 -10.51
CA VAL A 131 5.12 -35.75 -11.83
C VAL A 131 3.99 -35.48 -12.80
N VAL A 132 3.88 -34.25 -13.31
CA VAL A 132 3.17 -34.00 -14.56
C VAL A 132 4.21 -33.93 -15.66
N THR A 133 4.41 -35.08 -16.28
CA THR A 133 5.04 -35.24 -17.59
C THR A 133 4.37 -34.34 -18.62
N ALA A 134 5.22 -33.72 -19.45
CA ALA A 134 4.86 -32.84 -20.56
C ALA A 134 3.93 -33.49 -21.61
N PRO A 135 3.31 -32.66 -22.45
CA PRO A 135 3.35 -32.93 -23.87
C PRO A 135 4.07 -31.80 -24.63
N GLU A 136 5.20 -32.19 -25.22
CA GLU A 136 5.72 -31.82 -26.53
C GLU A 136 4.81 -30.90 -27.37
N ARG A 137 5.29 -29.68 -27.65
CA ARG A 137 4.79 -28.86 -28.76
C ARG A 137 5.86 -28.78 -29.84
N VAL A 138 5.52 -29.39 -30.96
CA VAL A 138 6.19 -29.45 -32.25
C VAL A 138 6.64 -28.06 -32.72
N ALA A 139 7.91 -27.98 -33.11
CA ALA A 139 8.45 -26.89 -33.90
C ALA A 139 7.82 -26.94 -35.31
N ALA A 140 7.05 -25.92 -35.67
CA ALA A 140 6.68 -25.65 -37.04
C ALA A 140 7.75 -24.74 -37.64
N ASP A 141 8.68 -25.38 -38.35
CA ASP A 141 9.49 -24.76 -39.39
C ASP A 141 8.55 -24.42 -40.56
N VAL A 142 8.50 -23.16 -40.97
CA VAL A 142 7.83 -22.72 -42.20
C VAL A 142 8.90 -22.12 -43.08
N SER A 143 9.11 -22.79 -44.21
CA SER A 143 10.00 -22.46 -45.32
C SER A 143 9.70 -21.12 -45.99
#